data_AF-A0A7G2N419-F1
#
_entry.id   AF-A0A7G2N419-F1
#
_cell.length_a   1.000
_cell.length_b   1.000
_cell.length_c   1.000
_cell.angle_alpha   90.00
_cell.angle_beta   90.00
_cell.angle_gamma   90.00
#
_symmetry.space_group_name_H-M   'P 1'
#
loop_
_entity.id
_entity.type
_entity.pdbx_description
1 polymer ?
#
loop_
_entity_poly.entity_id
_entity_poly.type
_entity_poly.pdbx_seq_one_letter_code
_entity_poly.pdbx_strand_id
1 'polypeptide(L)'
;MIIYFLYHLITFYEWILIAYALMSWVPGLRNNQIGKLIESVSRPFLSIFDPLPLQFAGIDFTVVVAIIALNCIQRLLLIIA
;
A
#
# COMPACT_ATOMS: atom_id res chain seq x y z
N MET A 1 19.09 3.12 15.85
CA MET A 1 19.26 1.91 15.00
C MET A 1 17.92 1.25 14.66
N ILE A 2 17.07 0.91 15.64
CA ILE A 2 15.72 0.34 15.41
C ILE A 2 14.83 1.20 14.49
N ILE A 3 14.89 2.53 14.64
CA ILE A 3 14.02 3.47 13.92
C ILE A 3 14.35 3.48 12.41
N TYR A 4 15.64 3.48 12.06
CA TYR A 4 16.09 3.38 10.67
C TYR A 4 15.64 2.07 10.02
N PHE A 5 15.65 0.96 10.77
CA PHE A 5 15.14 -0.32 10.27
C PHE A 5 13.64 -0.25 9.96
N LEU A 6 12.84 0.32 10.88
CA LEU A 6 11.40 0.48 10.67
C LEU A 6 11.07 1.42 9.50
N TYR A 7 11.84 2.49 9.34
CA TYR A 7 11.73 3.41 8.21
C TYR A 7 11.89 2.67 6.88
N HIS A 8 12.94 1.85 6.73
CA HIS A 8 13.17 1.07 5.51
C HIS A 8 12.07 0.04 5.27
N LEU A 9 11.54 -0.57 6.33
CA LEU A 9 10.44 -1.54 6.23
C LEU A 9 9.15 -0.87 5.71
N ILE A 10 8.82 0.33 6.23
CA ILE A 10 7.66 1.11 5.78
C ILE A 10 7.83 1.49 4.31
N THR A 11 9.01 2.01 3.92
CA THR A 11 9.28 2.35 2.51
C THR A 11 9.15 1.14 1.60
N PHE A 12 9.64 -0.03 2.02
CA PHE A 12 9.48 -1.27 1.26
C PHE A 12 8.01 -1.66 1.10
N TYR A 13 7.21 -1.53 2.17
CA TYR A 13 5.77 -1.79 2.13
C TYR A 13 5.03 -0.83 1.19
N GLU A 14 5.41 0.45 1.15
CA GLU A 14 4.87 1.42 0.19
C GLU A 14 5.10 0.97 -1.26
N TRP A 15 6.28 0.44 -1.59
CA TRP A 15 6.54 -0.12 -2.92
C TRP A 15 5.65 -1.32 -3.27
N ILE A 16 5.32 -2.16 -2.28
CA ILE A 16 4.36 -3.26 -2.47
C ILE A 16 2.97 -2.71 -2.79
N LEU A 17 2.52 -1.68 -2.07
CA LEU A 17 1.24 -1.04 -2.33
C LEU A 17 1.20 -0.38 -3.72
N ILE A 18 2.28 0.28 -4.14
CA ILE A 18 2.40 0.83 -5.50
C ILE A 18 2.28 -0.31 -6.54
N ALA A 19 2.97 -1.43 -6.33
CA ALA A 19 2.84 -2.59 -7.22
C ALA A 19 1.39 -3.11 -7.25
N TYR A 20 0.69 -3.14 -6.11
CA TYR A 20 -0.74 -3.48 -6.04
C TYR A 20 -1.60 -2.51 -6.87
N ALA A 21 -1.38 -1.19 -6.75
CA ALA A 21 -2.09 -0.19 -7.55
C ALA A 21 -1.88 -0.39 -9.06
N LEU A 22 -0.64 -0.62 -9.49
CA LEU A 22 -0.32 -0.88 -10.89
C LEU A 22 -1.06 -2.12 -11.42
N MET A 23 -1.15 -3.18 -10.60
CA MET A 23 -1.95 -4.37 -10.93
C MET A 23 -3.47 -4.15 -10.87
N SER A 24 -3.96 -3.10 -10.21
CA SER A 24 -5.37 -2.72 -10.29
C SER A 24 -5.69 -2.06 -11.64
N TRP A 25 -4.75 -1.31 -12.20
CA TRP A 25 -4.94 -0.59 -13.46
C TRP A 25 -4.71 -1.46 -14.68
N VAL A 26 -3.83 -2.47 -14.57
CA VAL A 26 -3.54 -3.40 -15.66
C VAL A 26 -4.30 -4.71 -15.47
N PRO A 27 -5.36 -4.97 -16.25
CA PRO A 27 -6.12 -6.22 -16.14
C PRO A 27 -5.23 -7.43 -16.52
N GLY A 28 -5.31 -8.49 -15.72
CA GLY A 28 -4.58 -9.75 -15.95
C GLY A 28 -3.29 -9.94 -15.14
N LEU A 29 -2.70 -8.88 -14.56
CA LEU A 29 -1.49 -9.02 -13.72
C LEU A 29 -1.74 -9.77 -12.40
N ARG A 30 -2.97 -9.73 -11.89
CA ARG A 30 -3.36 -10.42 -10.64
C ARG A 30 -3.41 -11.95 -10.77
N ASN A 31 -3.45 -12.50 -11.98
CA ASN A 31 -3.64 -13.94 -12.17
C ASN A 31 -2.39 -14.78 -11.83
N ASN A 32 -1.22 -14.14 -11.73
CA ASN A 32 0.04 -14.81 -11.44
C ASN A 32 0.25 -14.98 -9.93
N GLN A 33 1.10 -15.95 -9.53
CA GLN A 33 1.37 -16.24 -8.12
C GLN A 33 1.88 -15.01 -7.34
N ILE A 34 2.73 -14.20 -7.96
CA ILE A 34 3.26 -12.95 -7.39
C ILE A 34 2.13 -11.92 -7.16
N GLY A 35 1.22 -11.79 -8.12
CA GLY A 35 0.08 -10.87 -8.00
C GLY A 35 -0.83 -11.24 -6.83
N LYS A 36 -1.12 -12.54 -6.67
CA LYS A 36 -1.89 -13.05 -5.53
C LYS A 36 -1.19 -12.84 -4.19
N LEU A 37 0.14 -12.98 -4.16
CA LEU A 37 0.93 -12.73 -2.94
C LEU A 37 0.91 -11.25 -2.55
N ILE A 38 1.12 -10.35 -3.51
CA ILE A 38 1.05 -8.91 -3.27
C ILE A 38 -0.36 -8.51 -2.81
N GLU A 39 -1.40 -9.08 -3.44
CA GLU A 39 -2.78 -8.87 -3.01
C GLU A 39 -3.01 -9.35 -1.58
N SER A 40 -2.55 -10.55 -1.20
CA SER A 40 -2.76 -11.07 0.15
C SER A 40 -2.03 -10.25 1.23
N VAL A 41 -0.87 -9.67 0.90
CA VAL A 41 -0.10 -8.80 1.80
C VAL A 41 -0.68 -7.39 1.89
N SER A 42 -1.25 -6.87 0.79
CA SER A 42 -1.79 -5.50 0.71
C SER A 42 -3.22 -5.41 1.25
N ARG A 43 -4.05 -6.43 1.00
CA ARG A 43 -5.48 -6.47 1.36
C ARG A 43 -5.78 -6.12 2.82
N PRO A 44 -5.09 -6.69 3.84
CA PRO A 44 -5.42 -6.41 5.23
C PRO A 44 -5.27 -4.94 5.62
N PHE A 45 -4.30 -4.24 5.02
CA PHE A 45 -4.10 -2.80 5.25
C PHE A 45 -5.08 -1.96 4.43
N LEU A 46 -5.27 -2.30 3.16
CA LEU A 46 -6.22 -1.62 2.29
C LEU A 46 -7.67 -1.75 2.77
N SER A 47 -8.04 -2.87 3.40
CA SER A 47 -9.39 -3.12 3.90
C SER A 47 -9.84 -2.16 5.01
N ILE A 48 -8.88 -1.48 5.66
CA ILE A 48 -9.19 -0.42 6.63
C ILE A 48 -9.87 0.77 5.93
N PHE A 49 -9.59 0.96 4.64
CA PHE A 49 -10.08 2.06 3.81
C PHE A 49 -11.24 1.63 2.89
N ASP A 50 -11.62 0.35 2.85
CA ASP A 50 -12.78 -0.15 2.08
C ASP A 50 -14.11 0.59 2.35
N PRO A 51 -14.39 1.09 3.58
CA PRO A 51 -15.60 1.89 3.81
C PRO A 51 -15.63 3.22 3.04
N LEU A 52 -14.48 3.68 2.54
CA LEU A 52 -14.38 4.91 1.76
C LEU A 52 -14.65 4.56 0.27
N PRO A 53 -15.58 5.26 -0.41
CA PRO A 53 -15.88 5.01 -1.82
C PRO A 53 -14.78 5.60 -2.72
N LEU A 54 -13.59 5.00 -2.70
CA LEU A 54 -12.38 5.46 -3.39
C LEU A 54 -12.13 4.73 -4.73
N GLN A 55 -13.04 3.83 -5.13
CA GLN A 55 -12.94 3.15 -6.42
C GLN A 55 -13.68 3.97 -7.47
N PHE A 56 -12.95 4.49 -8.46
CA PHE A 56 -13.50 5.33 -9.51
C PHE A 56 -13.18 4.74 -10.89
N ALA A 57 -14.20 4.51 -11.72
CA ALA A 57 -14.04 4.03 -13.09
C ALA A 57 -13.13 2.77 -13.24
N GLY A 58 -13.15 1.87 -12.24
CA GLY A 58 -12.31 0.66 -12.23
C GLY A 58 -10.89 0.87 -11.71
N ILE A 59 -10.54 2.09 -11.29
CA ILE A 59 -9.26 2.48 -10.69
C ILE A 59 -9.41 2.47 -9.16
N ASP A 60 -8.51 1.77 -8.48
CA ASP A 60 -8.53 1.67 -7.02
C ASP A 60 -7.65 2.77 -6.36
N PHE A 61 -8.26 3.91 -6.03
CA PHE A 61 -7.55 5.01 -5.35
C PHE A 61 -7.35 4.76 -3.85
N THR A 62 -7.88 3.66 -3.31
CA THR A 62 -7.67 3.23 -1.92
C THR A 62 -6.17 3.17 -1.60
N VAL A 63 -5.37 2.72 -2.58
CA VAL A 63 -3.90 2.65 -2.45
C VAL A 63 -3.26 4.02 -2.24
N VAL A 64 -3.75 5.05 -2.93
CA VAL A 64 -3.21 6.41 -2.79
C VAL A 64 -3.42 6.90 -1.36
N VAL A 65 -4.63 6.72 -0.83
CA VAL A 65 -4.95 7.09 0.56
C VAL A 65 -4.11 6.29 1.56
N ALA A 66 -3.93 5.00 1.31
CA ALA A 66 -3.12 4.10 2.13
C ALA A 66 -1.64 4.53 2.17
N ILE A 67 -1.06 4.92 1.02
CA ILE A 67 0.31 5.44 0.93
C ILE A 67 0.42 6.80 1.65
N ILE A 68 -0.56 7.69 1.50
CA ILE A 68 -0.58 8.97 2.24
C ILE A 68 -0.59 8.72 3.75
N ALA A 69 -1.39 7.76 4.21
CA ALA A 69 -1.45 7.36 5.61
C ALA A 69 -0.09 6.83 6.11
N LEU A 70 0.57 5.97 5.33
CA LEU A 70 1.91 5.44 5.64
C LEU A 70 2.96 6.56 5.70
N ASN A 71 2.95 7.48 4.74
CA ASN A 71 3.86 8.63 4.72
C ASN A 71 3.67 9.52 5.97
N CYS A 72 2.43 9.71 6.41
CA CYS A 72 2.13 10.44 7.64
C CYS A 72 2.73 9.74 8.86
N ILE A 73 2.56 8.41 8.96
CA ILE A 73 3.13 7.59 10.04
C ILE A 73 4.67 7.65 9.99
N GLN A 74 5.27 7.51 8.82
CA GLN A 74 6.71 7.56 8.63
C GLN A 74 7.30 8.91 9.05
N ARG A 75 6.63 10.00 8.69
CA ARG A 75 7.03 11.36 9.10
C ARG A 75 6.90 11.56 10.61
N LEU A 76 5.83 11.07 11.23
CA LEU A 76 5.67 11.08 12.69
C LEU A 76 6.80 10.30 13.36
N LEU A 77 7.16 9.15 12.81
CA LEU A 77 8.22 8.30 13.33
C LEU A 77 9.59 9.00 13.29
N LEU A 78 9.89 9.72 12.21
CA LEU A 78 11.10 10.54 12.10
C LEU A 78 11.13 11.72 13.08
N ILE A 79 9.97 12.31 13.42
CA ILE A 79 9.89 13.42 14.38
C ILE A 79 10.18 12.93 15.81
N ILE A 80 9.77 11.70 16.13
CA ILE A 80 9.92 11.11 17.47
C ILE A 80 11.29 10.44 17.67
N ALA A 81 12.04 10.21 16.58
CA ALA A 81 13.32 9.52 16.55
C ALA A 81 14.49 10.35 17.07
#